data_AF-A0A2R6J3X0-F1
#
_entry.id   AF-A0A2R6J3X0-F1
#
_cell.length_a   1.000
_cell.length_b   1.000
_cell.length_c   1.000
_cell.angle_alpha   90.00
_cell.angle_beta   90.00
_cell.angle_gamma   90.00
#
_symmetry.space_group_name_H-M   'P 1'
#
loop_
_entity.id
_entity.type
_entity.pdbx_description
1 polymer ?
#
loop_
_entity_poly.entity_id
_entity_poly.type
_entity_poly.pdbx_seq_one_letter_code
_entity_poly.pdbx_strand_id
1 'polypeptide(L)' 'MDEALEATEPPEETERGSPLVTLCRVVGLLTIATGVGLWLFASMEFLWVPAFLAVVGVLFLTVPGIALELLG' A
#
# COMPACT_ATOMS: atom_id res chain seq x y z
N MET A 1 44.41 -7.45 -6.23
CA MET A 1 43.85 -6.30 -5.50
C MET A 1 42.97 -5.59 -6.50
N ASP A 2 41.71 -5.36 -6.12
CA ASP A 2 40.73 -4.45 -6.76
C ASP A 2 39.50 -4.98 -7.54
N GLU A 3 39.28 -6.29 -7.71
CA GLU A 3 38.04 -6.76 -8.40
C GLU A 3 37.00 -7.45 -7.51
N ALA A 4 37.33 -7.74 -6.25
CA ALA A 4 36.46 -8.52 -5.36
C ALA A 4 35.57 -7.66 -4.44
N LEU A 5 35.81 -6.34 -4.36
CA LEU A 5 35.00 -5.43 -3.54
C LEU A 5 33.77 -4.90 -4.28
N GLU A 6 33.80 -4.81 -5.61
CA GLU A 6 32.67 -4.32 -6.44
C GLU A 6 31.49 -5.33 -6.51
N ALA A 7 31.73 -6.60 -6.17
CA ALA A 7 30.68 -7.60 -6.01
C ALA A 7 30.05 -7.61 -4.61
N THR A 8 30.54 -6.76 -3.70
CA THR A 8 30.07 -6.66 -2.30
C THR A 8 29.32 -5.37 -2.03
N GLU A 9 29.04 -4.57 -3.07
CA GLU A 9 28.06 -3.50 -2.96
C GLU A 9 26.75 -4.16 -2.53
N PRO A 10 26.29 -3.96 -1.28
CA PRO A 10 24.97 -4.44 -0.90
C PRO A 10 24.02 -3.83 -1.94
N PRO A 11 23.05 -4.60 -2.48
CA PRO A 11 22.14 -4.06 -3.48
C PRO A 11 21.64 -2.75 -2.93
N GLU A 12 21.98 -1.65 -3.62
CA GLU A 12 21.60 -0.29 -3.25
C GLU A 12 20.20 -0.38 -2.70
N GLU A 13 20.00 0.08 -1.45
CA GLU A 13 18.70 0.07 -0.79
C GLU A 13 17.71 0.56 -1.82
N THR A 14 17.02 -0.40 -2.45
CA THR A 14 16.29 -0.09 -3.67
C THR A 14 15.29 0.95 -3.21
N GLU A 15 15.06 2.02 -3.98
CA GLU A 15 13.95 2.98 -3.81
C GLU A 15 12.55 2.33 -3.66
N ARG A 16 12.48 1.01 -3.55
CA ARG A 16 11.48 0.18 -2.90
C ARG A 16 11.31 0.61 -1.44
N GLY A 17 10.71 1.79 -1.27
CA GLY A 17 10.49 2.47 0.00
C GLY A 17 9.93 1.58 1.10
N SER A 18 10.08 2.07 2.33
CA SER A 18 9.81 1.37 3.59
C SER A 18 8.87 0.16 3.48
N PRO A 19 9.30 -1.04 3.90
CA PRO A 19 8.50 -2.26 3.78
C PRO A 19 7.12 -2.13 4.44
N LEU A 20 7.00 -1.30 5.47
CA LEU A 20 5.73 -0.95 6.11
C LEU A 20 4.78 -0.17 5.19
N VAL A 21 5.30 0.75 4.39
CA VAL A 21 4.52 1.53 3.42
C VAL A 21 4.12 0.67 2.24
N THR A 22 5.01 -0.21 1.79
CA THR A 22 4.68 -1.21 0.77
C THR A 22 3.58 -2.16 1.25
N LEU A 23 3.67 -2.66 2.49
CA LEU A 23 2.63 -3.49 3.10
C LEU A 23 1.30 -2.74 3.20
N CYS A 24 1.31 -1.47 3.63
CA CYS A 24 0.11 -0.65 3.66
C CYS A 24 -0.50 -0.46 2.25
N ARG A 25 0.31 -0.19 1.23
CA ARG A 25 -0.20 -0.10 -0.15
C ARG A 25 -0.90 -1.37 -0.60
N VAL A 26 -0.32 -2.55 -0.32
CA VAL A 26 -0.92 -3.84 -0.65
C VAL A 26 -2.24 -4.04 0.08
N VAL A 27 -2.28 -3.76 1.40
CA VAL A 27 -3.51 -3.87 2.21
C VAL A 27 -4.58 -2.91 1.72
N GLY A 28 -4.23 -1.67 1.39
CA GLY A 28 -5.15 -0.68 0.83
C GLY A 28 -5.73 -1.13 -0.51
N LEU A 29 -4.88 -1.68 -1.40
CA LEU A 29 -5.32 -2.22 -2.69
C LEU A 29 -6.30 -3.39 -2.52
N LEU A 30 -5.99 -4.33 -1.62
CA LEU A 30 -6.88 -5.44 -1.30
C LEU A 30 -8.21 -4.96 -0.73
N THR A 31 -8.18 -3.95 0.14
CA THR A 31 -9.37 -3.36 0.76
C THR A 31 -10.27 -2.72 -0.30
N ILE A 32 -9.71 -1.97 -1.25
CA ILE A 32 -10.45 -1.41 -2.39
C ILE A 32 -11.03 -2.52 -3.25
N ALA A 33 -10.24 -3.54 -3.60
CA ALA A 33 -10.69 -4.67 -4.41
C ALA A 33 -11.84 -5.44 -3.73
N THR A 34 -11.76 -5.66 -2.41
CA THR A 34 -12.85 -6.26 -1.62
C THR A 34 -14.08 -5.35 -1.59
N GLY A 35 -13.91 -4.03 -1.46
CA GLY A 35 -15.01 -3.07 -1.46
C GLY A 35 -15.75 -3.06 -2.80
N VAL A 36 -15.00 -3.00 -3.90
CA VAL A 36 -15.54 -3.09 -5.26
C VAL A 36 -16.22 -4.45 -5.50
N GLY A 37 -15.59 -5.54 -5.05
CA GLY A 37 -16.16 -6.88 -5.12
C GLY A 37 -17.48 -6.97 -4.37
N LEU A 38 -17.55 -6.50 -3.12
CA LEU A 38 -18.79 -6.44 -2.35
C LEU A 38 -19.84 -5.58 -3.07
N TRP A 39 -19.46 -4.47 -3.70
CA TRP A 39 -20.38 -3.59 -4.43
C TRP A 39 -21.11 -4.33 -5.56
N LEU A 40 -20.47 -5.32 -6.20
CA LEU A 40 -21.07 -6.14 -7.26
C LEU A 40 -22.09 -7.17 -6.73
N PHE A 41 -21.98 -7.58 -5.47
CA PHE A 41 -22.82 -8.63 -4.88
C PHE A 41 -23.76 -8.12 -3.78
N ALA A 42 -23.54 -6.92 -3.25
CA ALA A 42 -24.35 -6.32 -2.20
C ALA A 42 -25.69 -5.83 -2.76
N SER A 43 -26.76 -6.14 -2.04
CA SER A 43 -28.09 -5.57 -2.33
C SER A 43 -28.09 -4.07 -2.07
N MET A 44 -28.93 -3.31 -2.78
CA MET A 44 -28.99 -1.83 -2.75
C MET A 44 -29.07 -1.22 -1.33
N GLU A 45 -29.60 -1.97 -0.36
CA GLU A 45 -29.72 -1.56 1.05
C GLU A 45 -28.37 -1.57 1.80
N PHE A 46 -27.35 -2.25 1.28
CA PHE A 46 -26.08 -2.51 1.95
C PHE A 46 -24.87 -1.82 1.29
N LEU A 47 -25.09 -0.84 0.41
CA LEU A 47 -24.05 -0.14 -0.35
C LEU A 47 -23.12 0.73 0.52
N TRP A 48 -23.52 1.04 1.76
CA TRP A 48 -22.72 1.84 2.70
C TRP A 48 -21.45 1.11 3.16
N VAL A 49 -21.51 -0.23 3.32
CA VAL A 49 -20.36 -1.04 3.73
C VAL A 49 -19.24 -1.02 2.70
N PRO A 50 -19.48 -1.35 1.42
CA PRO A 50 -18.43 -1.26 0.41
C PRO A 50 -17.98 0.18 0.11
N ALA A 51 -18.86 1.19 0.26
CA ALA A 51 -18.44 2.59 0.20
C ALA A 51 -17.47 2.95 1.33
N PHE A 52 -17.75 2.53 2.56
CA PHE A 52 -16.83 2.74 3.69
C PHE A 52 -15.50 1.99 3.48
N LEU A 53 -15.56 0.76 2.99
CA LEU A 53 -14.37 -0.03 2.69
C LEU A 53 -13.47 0.63 1.64
N ALA A 54 -14.07 1.23 0.59
CA ALA A 54 -13.31 1.98 -0.41
C ALA A 54 -12.61 3.20 0.20
N VAL A 55 -13.29 3.97 1.07
CA VAL A 55 -12.70 5.13 1.76
C VAL A 55 -11.54 4.70 2.67
N VAL A 56 -11.73 3.63 3.46
CA VAL A 56 -10.67 3.09 4.32
C VAL A 56 -9.48 2.60 3.50
N GLY A 57 -9.73 1.92 2.38
CA GLY A 57 -8.67 1.47 1.47
C GLY A 57 -7.84 2.64 0.93
N VAL A 58 -8.50 3.71 0.47
CA VAL A 58 -7.82 4.94 0.03
C VAL A 58 -7.00 5.55 1.16
N LEU A 59 -7.56 5.64 2.37
CA LEU A 59 -6.87 6.19 3.53
C LEU A 59 -5.58 5.40 3.84
N PHE A 60 -5.64 4.07 3.76
CA PHE A 60 -4.49 3.19 3.98
C PHE A 60 -3.40 3.33 2.90
N LEU A 61 -3.79 3.73 1.68
CA LEU A 61 -2.87 4.03 0.59
C LEU A 61 -2.19 5.39 0.74
N THR A 62 -2.91 6.42 1.22
CA THR A 62 -2.43 7.80 1.24
C THR A 62 -1.76 8.19 2.55
N VAL A 63 -2.32 7.80 3.70
CA VAL A 63 -1.83 8.22 5.04
C VAL A 63 -0.37 7.84 5.31
N PRO A 64 0.09 6.60 5.09
CA PRO A 64 1.49 6.24 5.39
C PRO A 64 2.49 6.96 4.48
N GLY A 65 2.11 7.27 3.23
CA GLY A 65 2.94 8.08 2.32
C GLY A 65 3.08 9.52 2.82
N ILE A 66 1.95 10.16 3.13
CA ILE A 66 1.93 11.53 3.65
C ILE A 66 2.66 11.61 5.01
N ALA A 67 2.50 10.60 5.88
CA ALA A 67 3.15 10.56 7.17
C ALA A 67 4.68 10.45 7.04
N LEU A 68 5.19 9.67 6.09
CA LEU A 68 6.63 9.64 5.81
C LEU A 68 7.13 10.96 5.22
N GLU A 69 6.39 11.58 4.31
CA GLU A 69 6.77 12.88 3.72
C GLU A 69 6.79 14.01 4.76
N LEU A 70 5.95 13.94 5.80
CA LEU A 70 5.88 14.94 6.86
C LEU A 70 6.86 14.71 8.01
N LEU A 71 7.28 13.46 8.25
CA LEU A 71 8.11 13.08 9.40
C LEU A 71 9.57 12.74 9.02
N GLY A 72 9.85 12.53 7.73
CA GLY A 72 11.17 12.20 7.18
C GLY A 72 12.04 13.40 6.82
#